data_AF-A0A2K8KNW1-F1
#
_entry.id   AF-A0A2K8KNW1-F1
#
_cell.length_a   1.000
_cell.length_b   1.000
_cell.length_c   1.000
_cell.angle_alpha   90.00
_cell.angle_beta   90.00
_cell.angle_gamma   90.00
#
_symmetry.space_group_name_H-M   'P 1'
#
loop_
_entity.id
_entity.type
_entity.pdbx_description
1 polymer ?
#
loop_
_entity_poly.entity_id
_entity_poly.type
_entity_poly.pdbx_seq_one_letter_code
_entity_poly.pdbx_strand_id
1 'polypeptide(L)'
;MYSIAFTFIPVLLLSLIEILIVNLMLNLKIKYVKIAFKNELTVDFPIILADEKKYLFTNFYVIGTLVTMLYIGLCFMPMPTSTDFVLYITILSWIYLITIIVIICSAVFFNKRLKNIKFFSKAEVVEFFKNSKNSGDIALKYKSFKVLIENHDSPYNRVLQFHQKKLIKKLDALRNSSNEYEKFKIFLDYLRINSHYLNKLQVMDSTLLLIDEKETALSSLEKVIIDNFWSLA
;
A
#
# COMPACT_ATOMS: atom_id res chain seq x y z
N MET A 1 -1.47 -41.32 -0.74
CA MET A 1 -1.43 -40.43 0.46
C MET A 1 -0.56 -39.17 0.23
N TYR A 2 0.63 -39.26 -0.39
CA TYR A 2 1.49 -38.08 -0.64
C TYR A 2 0.95 -37.03 -1.64
N SER A 3 0.09 -37.39 -2.61
CA SER A 3 -0.47 -36.41 -3.58
C SER A 3 -1.57 -35.50 -3.00
N ILE A 4 -2.22 -35.98 -1.94
CA ILE A 4 -3.29 -35.30 -1.21
C ILE A 4 -2.72 -34.11 -0.42
N ALA A 5 -1.62 -34.31 0.31
CA ALA A 5 -0.95 -33.23 1.04
C ALA A 5 -0.44 -32.11 0.11
N PHE A 6 0.07 -32.48 -1.08
CA PHE A 6 0.55 -31.54 -2.09
C PHE A 6 -0.55 -30.64 -2.67
N THR A 7 -1.81 -31.07 -2.61
CA THR A 7 -2.96 -30.32 -3.13
C THR A 7 -3.61 -29.43 -2.06
N PHE A 8 -3.50 -29.80 -0.78
CA PHE A 8 -4.16 -29.07 0.31
C PHE A 8 -3.34 -27.91 0.89
N ILE A 9 -2.02 -28.07 0.94
CA ILE A 9 -1.11 -27.02 1.43
C ILE A 9 -1.26 -25.72 0.61
N PRO A 10 -1.31 -25.74 -0.74
CA PRO A 10 -1.49 -24.52 -1.54
C PRO A 10 -2.81 -23.78 -1.26
N VAL A 11 -3.92 -24.51 -1.08
CA VAL A 11 -5.25 -23.92 -0.84
C VAL A 11 -5.29 -23.16 0.49
N LEU A 12 -4.75 -23.79 1.55
CA LEU A 12 -4.67 -23.14 2.86
C LEU A 12 -3.66 -21.98 2.87
N LEU A 13 -2.53 -22.12 2.18
CA LEU A 13 -1.56 -21.02 2.03
C LEU A 13 -2.16 -19.81 1.33
N LEU A 14 -3.00 -19.99 0.31
CA LEU A 14 -3.68 -18.88 -0.38
C LEU A 14 -4.55 -18.05 0.59
N SER A 15 -5.26 -18.72 1.51
CA SER A 15 -6.07 -18.03 2.52
C SER A 15 -5.24 -17.27 3.57
N LEU A 16 -4.03 -17.75 3.89
CA LEU A 16 -3.11 -17.03 4.79
C LEU A 16 -2.45 -15.84 4.10
N ILE A 17 -2.08 -16.00 2.82
CA ILE A 17 -1.52 -14.95 1.98
C ILE A 17 -2.48 -13.77 1.88
N GLU A 18 -3.79 -14.02 1.77
CA GLU A 18 -4.83 -12.99 1.79
C GLU A 18 -4.71 -12.05 3.00
N ILE A 19 -4.71 -12.64 4.21
CA ILE A 19 -4.67 -11.90 5.46
C ILE A 19 -3.38 -11.07 5.53
N LEU A 20 -2.27 -11.64 5.08
CA LEU A 20 -0.97 -10.96 5.05
C LEU A 20 -0.96 -9.79 4.06
N ILE A 21 -1.48 -9.97 2.85
CA ILE A 21 -1.58 -8.91 1.82
C ILE A 21 -2.42 -7.74 2.35
N VAL A 22 -3.60 -8.04 2.90
CA VAL A 22 -4.51 -7.02 3.41
C VAL A 22 -3.88 -6.22 4.55
N ASN A 23 -3.21 -6.90 5.48
CA ASN A 23 -2.46 -6.26 6.56
C ASN A 23 -1.31 -5.39 6.04
N LEU A 24 -0.56 -5.91 5.07
CA LEU A 24 0.55 -5.20 4.44
C LEU A 24 0.05 -3.93 3.74
N MET A 25 -1.06 -4.01 3.01
CA MET A 25 -1.68 -2.86 2.34
C MET A 25 -2.09 -1.78 3.34
N LEU A 26 -2.74 -2.15 4.45
CA LEU A 26 -3.10 -1.18 5.49
C LEU A 26 -1.87 -0.55 6.16
N ASN A 27 -0.83 -1.34 6.42
CA ASN A 27 0.40 -0.84 7.01
C ASN A 27 1.12 0.16 6.09
N LEU A 28 1.26 -0.18 4.80
CA LEU A 28 1.87 0.68 3.80
C LEU A 28 1.06 1.96 3.57
N LYS A 29 -0.28 1.87 3.54
CA LYS A 29 -1.14 3.02 3.24
C LYS A 29 -1.37 3.95 4.43
N ILE A 30 -1.43 3.42 5.65
CA ILE A 30 -1.78 4.19 6.86
C ILE A 30 -0.62 4.29 7.83
N LYS A 31 -0.13 3.14 8.31
CA LYS A 31 0.78 3.08 9.45
C LYS A 31 2.09 3.81 9.14
N TYR A 32 2.70 3.52 7.98
CA TYR A 32 3.96 4.14 7.61
C TYR A 32 3.82 5.63 7.33
N VAL A 33 2.74 6.07 6.68
CA VAL A 33 2.48 7.50 6.46
C VAL A 33 2.36 8.23 7.80
N LYS A 34 1.59 7.69 8.76
CA LYS A 34 1.43 8.30 10.08
C LYS A 34 2.72 8.37 10.90
N ILE A 35 3.58 7.35 10.78
CA ILE A 35 4.85 7.31 11.51
C ILE A 35 5.85 8.27 10.85
N ALA A 36 6.02 8.17 9.53
CA ALA A 36 7.04 8.88 8.78
C ALA A 36 6.75 10.36 8.55
N PHE A 37 5.53 10.83 8.78
CA PHE A 37 5.18 12.25 8.65
C PHE A 37 4.38 12.74 9.87
N LYS A 38 4.63 12.12 11.04
CA LYS A 38 3.88 12.40 12.28
C LYS A 38 3.88 13.88 12.65
N ASN A 39 4.97 14.58 12.35
CA ASN A 39 5.17 15.97 12.75
C ASN A 39 4.64 16.98 11.72
N GLU A 40 4.40 16.53 10.48
CA GLU A 40 4.02 17.40 9.36
C GLU A 40 2.55 17.24 8.96
N LEU A 41 1.91 16.09 9.26
CA LEU A 41 0.52 15.83 8.92
C LEU A 41 -0.42 16.13 10.10
N THR A 42 -1.50 16.85 9.81
CA THR A 42 -2.61 17.04 10.76
C THR A 42 -3.30 15.72 11.09
N VAL A 43 -3.91 15.64 12.28
CA VAL A 43 -4.66 14.45 12.74
C VAL A 43 -5.74 14.01 11.73
N ASP A 44 -6.37 14.97 11.06
CA ASP A 44 -7.44 14.75 10.08
C ASP A 44 -6.97 14.63 8.62
N PHE A 45 -5.67 14.39 8.39
CA PHE A 45 -5.15 14.27 7.02
C PHE A 45 -5.87 13.13 6.24
N PRO A 46 -6.30 13.34 4.98
CA PRO A 46 -6.99 12.32 4.20
C PRO A 46 -6.08 11.17 3.74
N ILE A 47 -5.78 10.24 4.65
CA ILE A 47 -4.84 9.13 4.41
C ILE A 47 -5.43 8.04 3.53
N ILE A 48 -6.75 7.83 3.55
CA ILE A 48 -7.45 6.84 2.73
C ILE A 48 -8.67 7.46 2.07
N LEU A 49 -8.77 7.24 0.76
CA LEU A 49 -9.88 7.74 -0.05
C LEU A 49 -11.03 6.72 -0.08
N ALA A 50 -12.27 7.21 -0.19
CA ALA A 50 -13.46 6.36 -0.24
C ALA A 50 -13.48 5.40 -1.44
N ASP A 51 -12.94 5.83 -2.59
CA ASP A 51 -12.81 5.00 -3.79
C ASP A 51 -11.81 3.85 -3.60
N GLU A 52 -10.91 3.93 -2.61
CA GLU A 52 -9.94 2.89 -2.30
C GLU A 52 -10.54 1.68 -1.58
N LYS A 53 -11.70 1.86 -0.92
CA LYS A 53 -12.34 0.81 -0.12
C LYS A 53 -12.63 -0.43 -0.94
N LYS A 54 -13.13 -0.27 -2.18
CA LYS A 54 -13.46 -1.40 -3.07
C LYS A 54 -12.23 -2.25 -3.39
N TYR A 55 -11.08 -1.63 -3.62
CA TYR A 55 -9.84 -2.35 -3.96
C TYR A 55 -9.31 -3.18 -2.79
N LEU A 56 -9.61 -2.79 -1.55
CA LEU A 56 -9.29 -3.59 -0.37
C LEU A 56 -10.09 -4.90 -0.32
N PHE A 57 -11.33 -4.89 -0.85
CA PHE A 57 -12.17 -6.09 -0.93
C PHE A 57 -11.92 -6.94 -2.17
N THR A 58 -11.39 -6.36 -3.25
CA THR A 58 -11.09 -7.08 -4.51
C THR A 58 -10.19 -8.30 -4.28
N ASN A 59 -9.25 -8.23 -3.34
CA ASN A 59 -8.37 -9.37 -3.02
C ASN A 59 -9.14 -10.61 -2.57
N PHE A 60 -10.20 -10.45 -1.77
CA PHE A 60 -11.04 -11.57 -1.31
C PHE A 60 -11.75 -12.25 -2.48
N TYR A 61 -12.24 -11.46 -3.44
CA TYR A 61 -12.87 -12.00 -4.64
C TYR A 61 -11.87 -12.72 -5.54
N VAL A 62 -10.67 -12.16 -5.75
CA VAL A 62 -9.61 -12.77 -6.56
C VAL A 62 -9.17 -14.10 -5.96
N ILE A 63 -8.92 -14.14 -4.64
CA ILE A 63 -8.47 -15.35 -3.95
C ILE A 63 -9.58 -16.40 -3.92
N GLY A 64 -10.83 -16.01 -3.63
CA GLY A 64 -11.97 -16.94 -3.73
C GLY A 64 -12.14 -17.53 -5.13
N THR A 65 -11.92 -16.74 -6.17
CA THR A 65 -11.94 -17.20 -7.57
C THR A 65 -10.81 -18.20 -7.84
N LEU A 66 -9.58 -17.89 -7.43
CA LEU A 66 -8.42 -18.78 -7.60
C LEU A 66 -8.60 -20.11 -6.85
N VAL A 67 -9.10 -20.07 -5.62
CA VAL A 67 -9.43 -21.26 -4.83
C VAL A 67 -10.49 -22.11 -5.52
N THR A 68 -11.51 -21.48 -6.10
CA THR A 68 -12.56 -22.19 -6.85
C THR A 68 -12.05 -22.80 -8.14
N MET A 69 -11.23 -22.06 -8.91
CA MET A 69 -10.58 -22.58 -10.12
C MET A 69 -9.67 -23.77 -9.80
N LEU A 70 -8.90 -23.67 -8.71
CA LEU A 70 -8.04 -24.75 -8.26
C LEU A 70 -8.88 -25.97 -7.87
N TYR A 71 -9.94 -25.81 -7.08
CA TYR A 71 -10.87 -26.90 -6.74
C TYR A 71 -11.42 -27.61 -7.98
N ILE A 72 -11.93 -26.84 -8.95
CA ILE A 72 -12.46 -27.39 -10.21
C ILE A 72 -11.36 -28.18 -10.92
N GLY A 73 -10.16 -27.60 -11.08
CA GLY A 73 -9.03 -28.30 -11.72
C GLY A 73 -8.66 -29.61 -11.03
N LEU A 74 -8.70 -29.64 -9.70
CA LEU A 74 -8.42 -30.85 -8.91
C LEU A 74 -9.50 -31.93 -9.06
N CYS A 75 -10.77 -31.55 -9.25
CA CYS A 75 -11.84 -32.51 -9.54
C CYS A 75 -11.62 -33.29 -10.86
N PHE A 76 -10.85 -32.74 -11.80
CA PHE A 76 -10.59 -33.34 -13.12
C PHE A 76 -9.18 -33.94 -13.27
N MET A 77 -8.35 -33.99 -12.23
CA MET A 77 -7.03 -34.61 -12.29
C MET A 77 -7.11 -36.16 -12.36
N PRO A 78 -6.16 -36.83 -13.05
CA PRO A 78 -6.17 -38.28 -13.21
C PRO A 78 -6.03 -39.00 -11.86
N MET A 79 -6.95 -39.93 -11.59
CA MET A 79 -7.15 -40.55 -10.29
C MET A 79 -6.39 -41.87 -10.11
N PRO A 80 -5.96 -42.18 -8.88
CA PRO A 80 -5.54 -43.52 -8.51
C PRO A 80 -6.79 -44.37 -8.22
N THR A 81 -7.30 -45.08 -9.24
CA THR A 81 -8.40 -46.08 -9.16
C THR A 81 -9.82 -45.55 -8.87
N SER A 82 -10.84 -46.33 -9.28
CA SER A 82 -12.27 -45.97 -9.18
C SER A 82 -12.84 -46.05 -7.76
N THR A 83 -12.28 -46.91 -6.90
CA THR A 83 -12.73 -47.11 -5.51
C THR A 83 -12.36 -45.94 -4.59
N ASP A 84 -11.24 -45.26 -4.84
CA ASP A 84 -10.77 -44.16 -4.01
C ASP A 84 -11.37 -42.80 -4.41
N PHE A 85 -12.09 -42.75 -5.53
CA PHE A 85 -12.67 -41.52 -6.08
C PHE A 85 -13.63 -40.84 -5.10
N VAL A 86 -14.55 -41.59 -4.50
CA VAL A 86 -15.56 -41.05 -3.58
C VAL A 86 -14.91 -40.45 -2.33
N LEU A 87 -13.91 -41.13 -1.78
CA LEU A 87 -13.18 -40.63 -0.62
C LEU A 87 -12.39 -39.36 -0.98
N TYR A 88 -11.71 -39.37 -2.13
CA TYR A 88 -10.96 -38.22 -2.62
C TYR A 88 -11.85 -36.98 -2.81
N ILE A 89 -12.96 -37.10 -3.56
CA ILE A 89 -13.82 -35.97 -3.86
C ILE A 89 -14.51 -35.42 -2.60
N THR A 90 -14.83 -36.30 -1.64
CA THR A 90 -15.40 -35.91 -0.35
C THR A 90 -14.41 -35.07 0.45
N ILE A 91 -13.16 -35.53 0.58
CA ILE A 91 -12.10 -34.80 1.30
C ILE A 91 -11.83 -33.45 0.61
N LEU A 92 -11.72 -33.44 -0.72
CA LEU A 92 -11.47 -32.22 -1.50
C LEU A 92 -12.60 -31.19 -1.30
N SER A 93 -13.85 -31.65 -1.28
CA SER A 93 -15.02 -30.78 -1.10
C SER A 93 -15.09 -30.19 0.31
N TRP A 94 -14.76 -30.97 1.35
CA TRP A 94 -14.66 -30.46 2.72
C TRP A 94 -13.59 -29.37 2.84
N ILE A 95 -12.42 -29.56 2.22
CA ILE A 95 -11.32 -28.59 2.29
C ILE A 95 -11.65 -27.31 1.55
N TYR A 96 -12.28 -27.43 0.38
CA TYR A 96 -12.82 -26.28 -0.34
C TYR A 96 -13.82 -25.50 0.52
N LEU A 97 -14.79 -26.19 1.14
CA LEU A 97 -15.79 -25.57 2.01
C LEU A 97 -15.14 -24.83 3.18
N ILE A 98 -14.20 -25.47 3.88
CA ILE A 98 -13.46 -24.85 5.00
C ILE A 98 -12.73 -23.59 4.52
N THR A 99 -12.11 -23.64 3.34
CA THR A 99 -11.35 -22.50 2.81
C THR A 99 -12.26 -21.33 2.45
N ILE A 100 -13.42 -21.60 1.85
CA ILE A 100 -14.42 -20.56 1.57
C ILE A 100 -14.94 -19.95 2.87
N ILE A 101 -15.21 -20.75 3.90
CA ILE A 101 -15.60 -20.25 5.23
C ILE A 101 -14.50 -19.34 5.80
N VAL A 102 -13.23 -19.73 5.72
CA VAL A 102 -12.10 -18.91 6.17
C VAL A 102 -12.04 -17.57 5.44
N ILE A 103 -12.17 -17.56 4.12
CA ILE A 103 -12.18 -16.31 3.32
C ILE A 103 -13.35 -15.40 3.75
N ILE A 104 -14.55 -15.95 3.93
CA ILE A 104 -15.73 -15.18 4.37
C ILE A 104 -15.49 -14.60 5.77
N CYS A 105 -15.03 -15.42 6.72
CA CYS A 105 -14.72 -14.99 8.08
C CYS A 105 -13.64 -13.89 8.10
N SER A 106 -12.59 -14.04 7.30
CA SER A 106 -11.53 -13.03 7.11
C SER A 106 -12.09 -11.72 6.56
N ALA A 107 -12.97 -11.78 5.55
CA ALA A 107 -13.61 -10.60 4.98
C ALA A 107 -14.49 -9.87 6.01
N VAL A 108 -15.25 -10.61 6.82
CA VAL A 108 -16.09 -10.04 7.88
C VAL A 108 -15.23 -9.38 8.97
N PHE A 109 -14.18 -10.06 9.43
CA PHE A 109 -13.24 -9.51 10.41
C PHE A 109 -12.57 -8.24 9.88
N PHE A 110 -12.12 -8.28 8.63
CA PHE A 110 -11.52 -7.14 7.97
C PHE A 110 -12.49 -5.95 7.84
N ASN A 111 -13.74 -6.20 7.44
CA ASN A 111 -14.77 -5.18 7.37
C ASN A 111 -15.02 -4.52 8.74
N LYS A 112 -15.04 -5.29 9.83
CA LYS A 112 -15.13 -4.74 11.19
C LYS A 112 -13.95 -3.82 11.50
N ARG A 113 -12.72 -4.22 11.16
CA ARG A 113 -11.52 -3.39 11.36
C ARG A 113 -11.57 -2.09 10.53
N LEU A 114 -12.07 -2.15 9.31
CA LEU A 114 -12.22 -0.96 8.46
C LEU A 114 -13.21 0.07 9.02
N LYS A 115 -14.19 -0.32 9.85
CA LYS A 115 -15.12 0.64 10.46
C LYS A 115 -14.43 1.70 11.33
N ASN A 116 -13.27 1.38 11.88
CA ASN A 116 -12.48 2.29 12.70
C ASN A 116 -11.58 3.22 11.88
N ILE A 117 -11.62 3.13 10.55
CA ILE A 117 -10.81 3.92 9.63
C ILE A 117 -11.74 4.90 8.90
N LYS A 118 -11.46 6.19 8.99
CA LYS A 118 -12.18 7.21 8.23
C LYS A 118 -11.78 7.12 6.75
N PHE A 119 -12.77 6.94 5.89
CA PHE A 119 -12.63 6.98 4.43
C PHE A 119 -13.11 8.34 3.95
N PHE A 120 -12.22 9.11 3.32
CA PHE A 120 -12.52 10.47 2.92
C PHE A 120 -13.16 10.50 1.54
N SER A 121 -14.29 11.19 1.44
CA SER A 121 -14.99 11.45 0.19
C SER A 121 -14.19 12.40 -0.71
N LYS A 122 -14.51 12.40 -2.00
CA LYS A 122 -13.89 13.31 -2.97
C LYS A 122 -14.06 14.79 -2.56
N ALA A 123 -15.22 15.15 -2.02
CA ALA A 123 -15.52 16.51 -1.59
C ALA A 123 -14.62 16.95 -0.41
N GLU A 124 -14.57 16.14 0.66
CA GLU A 124 -13.72 16.40 1.83
C GLU A 124 -12.24 16.54 1.43
N VAL A 125 -11.76 15.70 0.52
CA VAL A 125 -10.37 15.73 0.04
C VAL A 125 -10.07 17.02 -0.72
N VAL A 126 -10.96 17.44 -1.61
CA VAL A 126 -10.80 18.68 -2.37
C VAL A 126 -10.82 19.90 -1.45
N GLU A 127 -11.72 19.92 -0.48
CA GLU A 127 -11.80 20.98 0.52
C GLU A 127 -10.51 21.05 1.35
N PHE A 128 -10.06 19.91 1.89
CA PHE A 128 -8.81 19.81 2.63
C PHE A 128 -7.63 20.33 1.81
N PHE A 129 -7.47 19.84 0.57
CA PHE A 129 -6.32 20.17 -0.26
C PHE A 129 -6.26 21.65 -0.65
N LYS A 130 -7.41 22.27 -0.95
CA LYS A 130 -7.50 23.71 -1.21
C LYS A 130 -7.11 24.53 0.02
N ASN A 131 -7.59 24.14 1.21
CA ASN A 131 -7.26 24.82 2.46
C ASN A 131 -5.75 24.71 2.76
N SER A 132 -5.14 23.55 2.53
CA SER A 132 -3.69 23.37 2.70
C SER A 132 -2.88 24.22 1.72
N LYS A 133 -3.35 24.38 0.48
CA LYS A 133 -2.69 25.23 -0.52
C LYS A 133 -2.69 26.70 -0.10
N ASN A 134 -3.83 27.20 0.39
CA ASN A 134 -3.99 28.60 0.80
C ASN A 134 -3.20 28.95 2.08
N SER A 135 -2.86 27.97 2.91
CA SER A 135 -1.97 28.19 4.06
C SER A 135 -0.48 28.28 3.70
N GLY A 136 -0.12 27.98 2.44
CA GLY A 136 1.25 27.84 1.94
C GLY A 136 1.76 29.03 1.13
N ASP A 137 1.24 30.25 1.33
CA ASP A 137 1.54 31.47 0.53
C ASP A 137 3.02 31.92 0.47
N ILE A 138 3.95 31.14 1.03
CA ILE A 138 5.39 31.33 0.84
C ILE A 138 5.78 30.58 -0.45
N ALA A 139 6.35 31.27 -1.43
CA ALA A 139 6.90 30.65 -2.63
C ALA A 139 7.97 29.61 -2.27
N LEU A 140 7.58 28.34 -2.20
CA LEU A 140 8.48 27.23 -1.87
C LEU A 140 9.39 26.95 -3.07
N LYS A 141 10.70 26.92 -2.82
CA LYS A 141 11.68 26.48 -3.81
C LYS A 141 11.90 24.98 -3.68
N TYR A 142 11.98 24.30 -4.82
CA TYR A 142 12.37 22.89 -4.87
C TYR A 142 13.78 22.72 -4.29
N LYS A 143 13.94 21.78 -3.36
CA LYS A 143 15.21 21.46 -2.70
C LYS A 143 15.71 20.12 -3.21
N SER A 144 16.96 20.09 -3.64
CA SER A 144 17.64 18.83 -3.93
C SER A 144 17.98 18.12 -2.62
N PHE A 145 17.84 16.80 -2.60
CA PHE A 145 18.25 16.03 -1.42
C PHE A 145 18.92 14.71 -1.80
N LYS A 146 19.80 14.26 -0.92
CA LYS A 146 20.55 13.01 -1.03
C LYS A 146 20.75 12.42 0.35
N VAL A 147 20.59 11.10 0.46
CA VAL A 147 20.79 10.35 1.71
C VAL A 147 22.12 9.64 1.65
N LEU A 148 22.91 9.73 2.72
CA LEU A 148 24.13 8.97 2.90
C LEU A 148 23.93 7.94 4.02
N ILE A 149 24.49 6.75 3.86
CA ILE A 149 24.58 5.71 4.89
C ILE A 149 26.07 5.44 5.06
N GLU A 150 26.59 5.57 6.29
CA GLU A 150 28.01 5.39 6.58
C GLU A 150 28.91 6.24 5.67
N ASN A 151 28.50 7.49 5.40
CA ASN A 151 29.17 8.45 4.49
C ASN A 151 29.21 8.04 3.01
N HIS A 152 28.52 6.97 2.62
CA HIS A 152 28.38 6.54 1.23
C HIS A 152 26.98 6.80 0.69
N ASP A 153 26.87 6.86 -0.64
CA ASP A 153 25.59 7.04 -1.32
C ASP A 153 24.61 5.92 -0.96
N SER A 154 23.50 6.30 -0.33
CA SER A 154 22.45 5.35 -0.01
C SER A 154 21.88 4.69 -1.28
N PRO A 155 21.69 3.35 -1.31
CA PRO A 155 21.02 2.68 -2.42
C PRO A 155 19.58 3.17 -2.61
N TYR A 156 18.97 3.78 -1.58
CA TYR A 156 17.64 4.35 -1.65
C TYR A 156 17.58 5.65 -2.45
N ASN A 157 18.70 6.35 -2.68
CA ASN A 157 18.72 7.58 -3.47
C ASN A 157 18.14 7.39 -4.87
N ARG A 158 18.51 6.30 -5.55
CA ARG A 158 18.02 6.00 -6.90
C ARG A 158 16.50 5.83 -6.91
N VAL A 159 15.96 5.24 -5.85
CA VAL A 159 14.52 5.00 -5.69
C VAL A 159 13.78 6.30 -5.39
N LEU A 160 14.28 7.10 -4.45
CA LEU A 160 13.73 8.41 -4.09
C LEU A 160 13.72 9.35 -5.32
N GLN A 161 14.83 9.41 -6.07
CA GLN A 161 14.93 10.19 -7.30
C GLN A 161 13.98 9.70 -8.41
N PHE A 162 13.81 8.39 -8.55
CA PHE A 162 12.84 7.84 -9.50
C PHE A 162 11.42 8.31 -9.18
N HIS A 163 11.03 8.30 -7.91
CA HIS A 163 9.71 8.75 -7.48
C HIS A 163 9.53 10.26 -7.59
N GLN A 164 10.57 11.06 -7.34
CA GLN A 164 10.56 12.50 -7.64
C GLN A 164 10.33 12.77 -9.14
N LYS A 165 11.08 12.10 -10.03
CA LYS A 165 10.90 12.26 -11.48
C LYS A 165 9.49 11.87 -11.93
N LYS A 166 8.94 10.80 -11.37
CA LYS A 166 7.57 10.37 -11.64
C LYS A 166 6.54 11.38 -11.12
N LEU A 167 6.77 11.99 -9.96
CA LEU A 167 5.93 13.05 -9.42
C LEU A 167 5.91 14.26 -10.37
N ILE A 168 7.08 14.78 -10.74
CA ILE A 168 7.23 15.92 -11.65
C ILE A 168 6.45 15.66 -12.94
N LYS A 169 6.68 14.52 -13.60
CA LYS A 169 5.99 14.16 -14.84
C LYS A 169 4.46 14.14 -14.70
N LYS A 170 3.94 13.64 -13.56
CA LYS A 170 2.50 13.57 -13.31
C LYS A 170 1.91 14.96 -13.02
N LEU A 171 2.62 15.81 -12.28
CA LEU A 171 2.18 17.16 -11.98
C LEU A 171 2.24 18.06 -13.23
N ASP A 172 3.29 17.94 -14.05
CA ASP A 172 3.41 18.66 -15.33
C ASP A 172 2.22 18.38 -16.25
N ALA A 173 1.78 17.12 -16.32
CA ALA A 173 0.61 16.72 -17.10
C ALA A 173 -0.71 17.36 -16.59
N LEU A 174 -0.74 17.81 -15.34
CA LEU A 174 -1.89 18.44 -14.69
C LEU A 174 -1.66 19.93 -14.39
N ARG A 175 -0.60 20.53 -14.94
CA ARG A 175 -0.20 21.92 -14.61
C ARG A 175 -1.33 22.93 -14.84
N ASN A 176 -2.09 22.75 -15.92
CA ASN A 176 -3.23 23.60 -16.28
C ASN A 176 -4.59 23.02 -15.83
N SER A 177 -4.58 21.91 -15.10
CA SER A 177 -5.80 21.25 -14.65
C SER A 177 -6.27 21.84 -13.32
N SER A 178 -7.56 22.16 -13.24
CA SER A 178 -8.26 22.53 -12.00
C SER A 178 -8.68 21.31 -11.16
N ASN A 179 -8.24 20.10 -11.54
CA ASN A 179 -8.60 18.87 -10.85
C ASN A 179 -7.77 18.66 -9.57
N GLU A 180 -8.13 19.37 -8.52
CA GLU A 180 -7.50 19.29 -7.20
C GLU A 180 -7.53 17.88 -6.61
N TYR A 181 -8.58 17.10 -6.88
CA TYR A 181 -8.67 15.73 -6.40
C TYR A 181 -7.57 14.84 -7.00
N GLU A 182 -7.31 14.97 -8.30
CA GLU A 182 -6.26 14.18 -8.95
C GLU A 182 -4.86 14.59 -8.49
N LYS A 183 -4.63 15.91 -8.28
CA LYS A 183 -3.39 16.42 -7.68
C LYS A 183 -3.18 15.84 -6.27
N PHE A 184 -4.24 15.79 -5.46
CA PHE A 184 -4.18 15.16 -4.14
C PHE A 184 -3.88 13.65 -4.23
N LYS A 185 -4.48 12.91 -5.17
CA LYS A 185 -4.16 11.47 -5.36
C LYS A 185 -2.68 11.27 -5.64
N ILE A 186 -2.11 12.12 -6.48
CA ILE A 186 -0.67 12.10 -6.80
C ILE A 186 0.17 12.40 -5.55
N PHE A 187 -0.23 13.41 -4.77
CA PHE A 187 0.43 13.75 -3.51
C PHE A 187 0.41 12.58 -2.52
N LEU A 188 -0.76 11.98 -2.32
CA LEU A 188 -0.94 10.88 -1.38
C LEU A 188 -0.14 9.64 -1.79
N ASP A 189 -0.11 9.31 -3.09
CA ASP A 189 0.73 8.23 -3.62
C ASP A 189 2.22 8.52 -3.39
N TYR A 190 2.63 9.78 -3.61
CA TYR A 190 4.00 10.22 -3.37
C TYR A 190 4.38 10.08 -1.89
N LEU A 191 3.53 10.54 -0.96
CA LEU A 191 3.76 10.36 0.48
C LEU A 191 3.84 8.89 0.88
N ARG A 192 2.91 8.05 0.43
CA ARG A 192 2.88 6.62 0.77
C ARG A 192 4.16 5.90 0.36
N ILE A 193 4.63 6.16 -0.86
CA ILE A 193 5.87 5.58 -1.36
C ILE A 193 7.06 6.03 -0.51
N ASN A 194 7.21 7.34 -0.29
CA ASN A 194 8.33 7.86 0.50
C ASN A 194 8.27 7.41 1.97
N SER A 195 7.07 7.27 2.56
CA SER A 195 6.90 6.83 3.95
C SER A 195 7.52 5.45 4.22
N HIS A 196 7.44 4.54 3.25
CA HIS A 196 8.06 3.21 3.35
C HIS A 196 9.59 3.29 3.41
N TYR A 197 10.20 4.16 2.59
CA TYR A 197 11.65 4.35 2.57
C TYR A 197 12.14 5.14 3.79
N LEU A 198 11.43 6.18 4.19
CA LEU A 198 11.70 6.93 5.44
C LEU A 198 11.72 6.00 6.64
N ASN A 199 10.70 5.16 6.80
CA ASN A 199 10.63 4.20 7.90
C ASN A 199 11.79 3.20 7.89
N LYS A 200 12.37 2.87 6.72
CA LYS A 200 13.58 2.03 6.64
C LYS A 200 14.83 2.80 7.03
N LEU A 201 14.98 4.04 6.54
CA LEU A 201 16.13 4.89 6.83
C LEU A 201 16.22 5.27 8.31
N GLN A 202 15.08 5.48 8.98
CA GLN A 202 15.03 5.79 10.42
C GLN A 202 15.58 4.66 11.32
N VAL A 203 15.65 3.43 10.82
CA VAL A 203 16.13 2.26 11.58
C VAL A 203 17.60 1.94 11.25
N MET A 204 18.21 2.68 10.31
CA MET A 204 19.61 2.49 9.91
C MET A 204 20.54 3.41 10.67
N ASP A 205 21.57 2.85 11.27
CA ASP A 205 22.63 3.59 11.94
C ASP A 205 23.40 4.47 10.94
N SER A 206 23.89 5.62 11.41
CA SER A 206 24.74 6.54 10.61
C SER A 206 24.12 7.02 9.29
N THR A 207 22.82 7.33 9.31
CA THR A 207 22.13 7.95 8.17
C THR A 207 22.23 9.47 8.21
N LEU A 208 22.83 10.08 7.19
CA LEU A 208 22.94 11.53 7.03
C LEU A 208 22.08 12.00 5.86
N LEU A 209 21.54 13.20 5.96
CA LEU A 209 20.80 13.86 4.89
C LEU A 209 21.58 15.07 4.39
N LEU A 210 21.79 15.15 3.08
CA LEU A 210 22.28 16.33 2.41
C LEU A 210 21.10 17.01 1.71
N ILE A 211 20.80 18.26 2.06
CA ILE A 211 19.84 19.12 1.37
C ILE A 211 20.64 20.25 0.72
N ASP A 212 20.59 20.35 -0.61
CA ASP A 212 21.38 21.32 -1.37
C ASP A 212 22.85 21.34 -0.93
N GLU A 213 23.42 20.14 -0.80
CA GLU A 213 24.80 19.86 -0.38
C GLU A 213 25.13 20.19 1.10
N LYS A 214 24.14 20.62 1.89
CA LYS A 214 24.32 20.89 3.32
C LYS A 214 23.81 19.74 4.18
N GLU A 215 24.64 19.33 5.13
CA GLU A 215 24.28 18.30 6.09
C GLU A 215 23.14 18.77 7.00
N THR A 216 22.15 17.91 7.14
CA THR A 216 20.93 18.14 7.91
C THR A 216 20.47 16.85 8.57
N ALA A 217 19.67 16.98 9.63
CA ALA A 217 19.07 15.84 10.29
C ALA A 217 18.06 15.14 9.35
N LEU A 218 18.01 13.80 9.39
CA LEU A 218 17.09 12.98 8.60
C LEU A 218 15.61 13.36 8.83
N SER A 219 15.25 13.84 10.02
CA SER A 219 13.91 14.34 10.33
C SER A 219 13.45 15.49 9.39
N SER A 220 14.40 16.22 8.80
CA SER A 220 14.10 17.30 7.85
C SER A 220 13.60 16.76 6.51
N LEU A 221 13.84 15.48 6.20
CA LEU A 221 13.44 14.87 4.93
C LEU A 221 11.92 14.83 4.77
N GLU A 222 11.18 14.63 5.87
CA GLU A 222 9.71 14.63 5.89
C GLU A 222 9.16 15.93 5.30
N LYS A 223 9.67 17.05 5.82
CA LYS A 223 9.31 18.40 5.37
C LYS A 223 9.77 18.67 3.94
N VAL A 224 11.00 18.29 3.58
CA VAL A 224 11.50 18.48 2.20
C VAL A 224 10.63 17.77 1.17
N ILE A 225 10.16 16.56 1.47
CA ILE A 225 9.26 15.81 0.59
C ILE A 225 7.95 16.59 0.37
N ILE A 226 7.35 17.13 1.44
CA ILE A 226 6.12 17.91 1.36
C ILE A 226 6.36 19.25 0.64
N ASP A 227 7.40 19.99 1.01
CA ASP A 227 7.78 21.26 0.38
C ASP A 227 8.00 21.09 -1.13
N ASN A 228 8.71 20.03 -1.53
CA ASN A 228 9.00 19.76 -2.93
C ASN A 228 7.73 19.50 -3.73
N PHE A 229 6.74 18.82 -3.16
CA PHE A 229 5.45 18.65 -3.81
C PHE A 229 4.78 20.01 -4.08
N TRP A 230 4.68 20.86 -3.06
CA TRP A 230 4.03 22.17 -3.17
C TRP A 230 4.80 23.14 -4.08
N SER A 231 6.12 23.03 -4.16
CA SER A 231 6.93 23.82 -5.11
C SER A 231 6.62 23.49 -6.58
N LEU A 232 5.94 22.36 -6.85
CA LEU A 232 5.65 21.85 -8.20
C LEU A 232 4.15 21.89 -8.58
N ALA A 233 3.22 22.11 -7.64
CA ALA A 233 1.78 21.83 -7.78
C ALA A 233 0.87 23.05 -7.99
#